data_AF-A0AAJ0TMY3-F1
#
_entry.id   AF-A0AAJ0TMY3-F1
#
_cell.length_a   1.000
_cell.length_b   1.000
_cell.length_c   1.000
_cell.angle_alpha   90.00
_cell.angle_beta   90.00
_cell.angle_gamma   90.00
#
_symmetry.space_group_name_H-M   'P 1'
#
loop_
_entity.id
_entity.type
_entity.pdbx_description
1 polymer ?
#
loop_
_entity_poly.entity_id
_entity_poly.type
_entity_poly.pdbx_seq_one_letter_code
_entity_poly.pdbx_strand_id
1 'polypeptide(L)'
;ADFERACKLIRSKGWGIKVYLVVNPPFAEDVKRNTDESVRYALEWADEMTLINCQPHARTELHRMWAAGEWRPLDKGEFFDVIKDWMPEKRVRYDATQYAPFPSWKSWLPQFEVRNEIVGVGEEQLVNPTYERWQDFICNRYKSPEERTTVLFVPCSYTKPYANGQLHRAIRATLEAVPNKDKIHLVVISSPGVIPIELSYYYPFDSYDWQPWLETPAIKKRYTEVTKERLKNYLRTHKYENYYCYFLSDAESYTALKQACEELGIELNECVRSHAPGERNALANPESLEDLKGTLLKISGAIDV
;
A
#
# COMPACT_ATOMS: atom_id res chain seq x y z
N ALA A 1 37.49 -1.92 13.69
CA ALA A 1 38.36 -2.24 14.85
C ALA A 1 37.79 -3.36 15.73
N ASP A 2 36.59 -3.20 16.34
CA ASP A 2 35.98 -4.26 17.17
C ASP A 2 35.65 -5.54 16.40
N PHE A 3 35.07 -5.39 15.21
CA PHE A 3 34.74 -6.51 14.32
C PHE A 3 35.95 -7.42 14.05
N GLU A 4 37.08 -6.85 13.65
CA GLU A 4 38.31 -7.62 13.38
C GLU A 4 38.87 -8.30 14.64
N ARG A 5 38.82 -7.61 15.80
CA ARG A 5 39.24 -8.21 17.07
C ARG A 5 38.41 -9.43 17.42
N ALA A 6 37.10 -9.35 17.25
CA ALA A 6 36.19 -10.48 17.45
C ALA A 6 36.51 -11.62 16.47
N CYS A 7 36.70 -11.30 15.19
CA CYS A 7 37.06 -12.30 14.17
C CYS A 7 38.37 -13.03 14.50
N LYS A 8 39.43 -12.28 14.85
CA LYS A 8 40.73 -12.85 15.25
C LYS A 8 40.59 -13.75 16.48
N LEU A 9 39.80 -13.33 17.47
CA LEU A 9 39.55 -14.13 18.68
C LEU A 9 38.82 -15.43 18.34
N ILE A 10 37.75 -15.39 17.55
CA ILE A 10 36.98 -16.57 17.15
C ILE A 10 37.89 -17.57 16.39
N ARG A 11 38.69 -17.07 15.43
CA ARG A 11 39.66 -17.89 14.68
C ARG A 11 40.72 -18.51 15.58
N SER A 12 41.23 -17.77 16.58
CA SER A 12 42.22 -18.29 17.54
C SER A 12 41.71 -19.49 18.35
N LYS A 13 40.38 -19.65 18.42
CA LYS A 13 39.70 -20.77 19.09
C LYS A 13 39.30 -21.89 18.12
N GLY A 14 39.66 -21.81 16.84
CA GLY A 14 39.39 -22.83 15.82
C GLY A 14 37.98 -22.82 15.24
N TRP A 15 37.19 -21.77 15.46
CA TRP A 15 35.81 -21.66 14.96
C TRP A 15 35.73 -20.91 13.64
N GLY A 16 34.71 -21.24 12.85
CA GLY A 16 34.32 -20.47 11.67
C GLY A 16 33.59 -19.18 12.04
N ILE A 17 33.57 -18.23 11.11
CA ILE A 17 32.95 -16.92 11.25
C ILE A 17 31.78 -16.82 10.27
N LYS A 18 30.58 -16.65 10.82
CA LYS A 18 29.40 -16.20 10.07
C LYS A 18 29.10 -14.75 10.37
N VAL A 19 28.98 -13.93 9.33
CA VAL A 19 28.65 -12.50 9.44
C VAL A 19 27.20 -12.25 9.03
N TYR A 20 26.50 -11.42 9.80
CA TYR A 20 25.21 -10.88 9.41
C TYR A 20 25.42 -9.41 9.07
N LEU A 21 25.10 -9.03 7.83
CA LEU A 21 25.24 -7.66 7.35
C LEU A 21 23.86 -7.06 7.09
N VAL A 22 23.60 -5.92 7.72
CA VAL A 22 22.36 -5.16 7.53
C VAL A 22 22.51 -4.24 6.31
N VAL A 23 21.63 -4.41 5.33
CA VAL A 23 21.51 -3.62 4.10
C VAL A 23 20.54 -2.47 4.33
N ASN A 24 20.84 -1.30 3.76
CA ASN A 24 20.07 -0.05 3.96
C ASN A 24 19.99 0.41 5.44
N PRO A 25 21.11 0.52 6.18
CA PRO A 25 21.08 1.18 7.47
C PRO A 25 20.74 2.68 7.29
N PRO A 26 20.16 3.35 8.30
CA PRO A 26 19.67 4.72 8.17
C PRO A 26 20.74 5.78 7.86
N PHE A 27 22.01 5.47 8.07
CA PHE A 27 23.14 6.34 7.76
C PHE A 27 23.72 6.13 6.34
N ALA A 28 23.21 5.16 5.58
CA ALA A 28 23.70 4.90 4.22
C ALA A 28 23.08 5.88 3.23
N GLU A 29 23.84 6.89 2.81
CA GLU A 29 23.42 7.84 1.77
C GLU A 29 23.31 7.15 0.39
N ASP A 30 24.27 6.30 0.04
CA ASP A 30 24.24 5.42 -1.13
C ASP A 30 24.19 3.96 -0.66
N VAL A 31 22.99 3.39 -0.70
CA VAL A 31 22.71 2.03 -0.20
C VAL A 31 23.51 0.97 -0.96
N LYS A 32 23.65 1.11 -2.29
CA LYS A 32 24.37 0.12 -3.11
C LYS A 32 25.86 0.17 -2.79
N ARG A 33 26.44 1.36 -2.81
CA ARG A 33 27.87 1.54 -2.52
C ARG A 33 28.21 1.09 -1.09
N ASN A 34 27.40 1.51 -0.11
CA ASN A 34 27.60 1.12 1.29
C ASN A 34 27.54 -0.41 1.46
N THR A 35 26.56 -1.05 0.81
CA THR A 35 26.44 -2.52 0.83
C THR A 35 27.67 -3.17 0.19
N ASP A 36 28.06 -2.75 -1.01
CA ASP A 36 29.18 -3.34 -1.73
C ASP A 36 30.51 -3.23 -0.99
N GLU A 37 30.81 -2.05 -0.43
CA GLU A 37 32.01 -1.83 0.38
C GLU A 37 31.99 -2.70 1.64
N SER A 38 30.84 -2.77 2.33
CA SER A 38 30.69 -3.58 3.55
C SER A 38 30.79 -5.09 3.28
N VAL A 39 30.23 -5.56 2.16
CA VAL A 39 30.32 -6.97 1.75
C VAL A 39 31.77 -7.34 1.44
N ARG A 40 32.47 -6.54 0.63
CA ARG A 40 33.88 -6.79 0.30
C ARG A 40 34.72 -6.90 1.56
N TYR A 41 34.58 -5.92 2.45
CA TYR A 41 35.30 -5.88 3.71
C TYR A 41 34.97 -7.08 4.60
N ALA A 42 33.69 -7.43 4.77
CA ALA A 42 33.29 -8.56 5.62
C ALA A 42 33.77 -9.91 5.08
N LEU A 43 33.80 -10.11 3.76
CA LEU A 43 34.22 -11.37 3.11
C LEU A 43 35.71 -11.67 3.25
N GLU A 44 36.53 -10.69 3.63
CA GLU A 44 37.94 -10.91 4.02
C GLU A 44 38.05 -11.74 5.32
N TRP A 45 37.01 -11.70 6.16
CA TRP A 45 36.99 -12.33 7.48
C TRP A 45 36.04 -13.53 7.56
N ALA A 46 34.91 -13.44 6.86
CA ALA A 46 33.78 -14.37 6.95
C ALA A 46 34.01 -15.67 6.15
N ASP A 47 33.67 -16.81 6.77
CA ASP A 47 33.47 -18.07 6.04
C ASP A 47 32.10 -18.11 5.34
N GLU A 48 31.10 -17.50 5.98
CA GLU A 48 29.76 -17.33 5.45
C GLU A 48 29.22 -15.95 5.84
N MET A 49 28.41 -15.35 4.98
CA MET A 49 27.74 -14.08 5.26
C MET A 49 26.26 -14.16 4.89
N THR A 50 25.40 -13.47 5.65
CA THR A 50 23.97 -13.30 5.35
C THR A 50 23.63 -11.82 5.26
N LEU A 51 23.07 -11.40 4.13
CA LEU A 51 22.56 -10.05 3.90
C LEU A 51 21.11 -9.95 4.39
N ILE A 52 20.81 -8.97 5.22
CA ILE A 52 19.48 -8.76 5.82
C ILE A 52 19.04 -7.34 5.49
N ASN A 53 17.84 -7.15 4.94
CA ASN A 53 17.32 -5.78 4.77
C ASN A 53 17.00 -5.19 6.14
N CYS A 54 17.41 -3.95 6.38
CA CYS A 54 17.11 -3.26 7.62
C CYS A 54 15.59 -3.10 7.78
N GLN A 55 15.06 -3.47 8.95
CA GLN A 55 13.61 -3.43 9.23
C GLN A 55 13.32 -2.52 10.44
N PRO A 56 12.29 -1.67 10.36
CA PRO A 56 11.89 -0.80 11.47
C PRO A 56 11.11 -1.57 12.53
N HIS A 57 11.81 -2.27 13.41
CA HIS A 57 11.18 -2.99 14.53
C HIS A 57 10.48 -2.01 15.49
N ALA A 58 9.28 -2.37 15.95
CA ALA A 58 8.49 -1.53 16.86
C ALA A 58 9.30 -1.09 18.09
N ARG A 59 9.01 0.13 18.59
CA ARG A 59 9.67 0.75 19.77
C ARG A 59 11.17 1.04 19.62
N THR A 60 11.71 1.06 18.40
CA THR A 60 13.09 1.45 18.13
C THR A 60 13.17 2.87 17.55
N GLU A 61 14.36 3.49 17.60
CA GLU A 61 14.63 4.76 16.93
C GLU A 61 14.40 4.66 15.42
N LEU A 62 14.82 3.55 14.81
CA LEU A 62 14.59 3.28 13.39
C LEU A 62 13.10 3.27 13.03
N HIS A 63 12.23 2.74 13.92
CA HIS A 63 10.78 2.81 13.72
C HIS A 63 10.23 4.23 13.82
N ARG A 64 10.85 5.12 14.62
CA ARG A 64 10.47 6.54 14.67
C ARG A 64 10.90 7.28 13.41
N MET A 65 12.10 7.03 12.90
CA MET A 65 12.57 7.58 11.61
C MET A 65 11.63 7.16 10.47
N TRP A 66 11.23 5.88 10.45
CA TRP A 66 10.22 5.41 9.50
C TRP A 66 8.84 6.04 9.72
N ALA A 67 8.45 6.29 10.96
CA ALA A 67 7.19 6.99 11.27
C ALA A 67 7.18 8.42 10.76
N ALA A 68 8.32 9.10 10.83
CA ALA A 68 8.49 10.49 10.41
C ALA A 68 8.73 10.64 8.89
N GLY A 69 8.91 9.53 8.15
CA GLY A 69 9.24 9.56 6.73
C GLY A 69 10.71 9.92 6.44
N GLU A 70 11.58 9.92 7.46
CA GLU A 70 13.01 10.24 7.34
C GLU A 70 13.81 9.09 6.71
N TRP A 71 13.31 7.86 6.85
CA TRP A 71 13.94 6.65 6.32
C TRP A 71 12.86 5.60 6.05
N ARG A 72 13.06 4.69 5.09
CA ARG A 72 12.19 3.53 4.91
C ARG A 72 12.99 2.27 4.59
N PRO A 73 12.49 1.07 4.96
CA PRO A 73 13.07 -0.17 4.47
C PRO A 73 13.00 -0.24 2.94
N LEU A 74 13.91 -1.00 2.33
CA LEU A 74 13.81 -1.31 0.90
C LEU A 74 12.61 -2.22 0.67
N ASP A 75 11.90 -2.01 -0.44
CA ASP A 75 10.94 -3.01 -0.90
C ASP A 75 11.66 -4.29 -1.37
N LYS A 76 10.90 -5.29 -1.81
CA LYS A 76 11.48 -6.57 -2.24
C LYS A 76 12.37 -6.39 -3.48
N GLY A 77 11.91 -5.65 -4.48
CA GLY A 77 12.64 -5.42 -5.72
C GLY A 77 13.92 -4.64 -5.46
N GLU A 78 13.81 -3.52 -4.74
CA GLU A 78 14.93 -2.67 -4.37
C GLU A 78 16.03 -3.43 -3.61
N PHE A 79 15.64 -4.27 -2.64
CA PHE A 79 16.60 -5.08 -1.91
C PHE A 79 17.35 -6.05 -2.82
N PHE A 80 16.63 -6.80 -3.67
CA PHE A 80 17.26 -7.72 -4.61
C PHE A 80 18.13 -7.00 -5.64
N ASP A 81 17.72 -5.82 -6.09
CA ASP A 81 18.53 -4.99 -6.99
C ASP A 81 19.83 -4.53 -6.35
N VAL A 82 19.80 -4.19 -5.06
CA VAL A 82 21.00 -3.82 -4.31
C VAL A 82 21.97 -5.00 -4.18
N ILE A 83 21.47 -6.22 -3.91
CA ILE A 83 22.32 -7.37 -3.61
C ILE A 83 22.63 -8.27 -4.82
N LYS A 84 22.06 -8.00 -6.00
CA LYS A 84 22.11 -8.91 -7.16
C LYS A 84 23.52 -9.35 -7.55
N ASP A 85 24.51 -8.45 -7.45
CA ASP A 85 25.90 -8.72 -7.82
C ASP A 85 26.58 -9.72 -6.86
N TRP A 86 26.04 -9.85 -5.64
CA TRP A 86 26.54 -10.74 -4.60
C TRP A 86 25.82 -12.09 -4.55
N MET A 87 24.68 -12.23 -5.22
CA MET A 87 23.91 -13.48 -5.22
C MET A 87 24.69 -14.69 -5.79
N PRO A 88 25.60 -14.53 -6.79
CA PRO A 88 26.42 -15.66 -7.27
C PRO A 88 27.53 -16.11 -6.32
N GLU A 89 27.91 -15.29 -5.32
CA GLU A 89 28.98 -15.63 -4.38
C GLU A 89 28.52 -16.74 -3.42
N LYS A 90 29.22 -17.88 -3.44
CA LYS A 90 28.83 -19.08 -2.70
C LYS A 90 28.84 -18.92 -1.19
N ARG A 91 29.65 -18.00 -0.66
CA ARG A 91 29.68 -17.67 0.78
C ARG A 91 28.58 -16.72 1.20
N VAL A 92 27.89 -16.07 0.26
CA VAL A 92 26.83 -15.11 0.55
C VAL A 92 25.47 -15.79 0.53
N ARG A 93 24.67 -15.47 1.54
CA ARG A 93 23.25 -15.79 1.68
C ARG A 93 22.50 -14.49 1.85
N TYR A 94 21.18 -14.55 1.70
CA TYR A 94 20.31 -13.42 1.96
C TYR A 94 19.08 -13.88 2.73
N ASP A 95 18.58 -12.99 3.59
CA ASP A 95 17.36 -13.23 4.34
C ASP A 95 16.14 -12.76 3.53
N ALA A 96 15.45 -13.73 2.94
CA ALA A 96 14.18 -13.50 2.27
C ALA A 96 12.96 -13.72 3.20
N THR A 97 13.16 -14.12 4.46
CA THR A 97 12.06 -14.46 5.38
C THR A 97 11.19 -13.26 5.72
N GLN A 98 11.77 -12.06 5.72
CA GLN A 98 11.05 -10.80 5.80
C GLN A 98 10.06 -10.55 4.64
N TYR A 99 10.28 -11.19 3.49
CA TYR A 99 9.37 -11.18 2.34
C TYR A 99 8.61 -12.50 2.19
N ALA A 100 8.89 -13.49 3.05
CA ALA A 100 8.14 -14.72 3.05
C ALA A 100 6.68 -14.40 3.39
N PRO A 101 5.72 -15.13 2.82
CA PRO A 101 4.35 -15.03 3.25
C PRO A 101 4.28 -15.45 4.72
N PHE A 102 4.24 -14.47 5.63
CA PHE A 102 3.97 -14.71 7.04
C PHE A 102 2.60 -15.38 7.19
N PRO A 103 2.35 -16.12 8.31
CA PRO A 103 1.07 -16.80 8.54
C PRO A 103 -0.15 -15.87 8.43
N SER A 104 0.04 -14.57 8.67
CA SER A 104 -0.96 -13.54 8.42
C SER A 104 -0.31 -12.16 8.29
N TRP A 105 -0.61 -11.42 7.22
CA TRP A 105 -0.23 -10.00 7.10
C TRP A 105 -0.71 -9.15 8.28
N LYS A 106 -1.71 -9.63 9.03
CA LYS A 106 -2.26 -8.96 10.21
C LYS A 106 -1.23 -8.73 11.32
N SER A 107 -0.17 -9.55 11.41
CA SER A 107 0.89 -9.34 12.42
C SER A 107 1.73 -8.09 12.15
N TRP A 108 1.68 -7.56 10.94
CA TRP A 108 2.43 -6.39 10.47
C TRP A 108 1.57 -5.13 10.35
N LEU A 109 0.32 -5.19 10.82
CA LEU A 109 -0.56 -4.01 10.85
C LEU A 109 0.18 -2.83 11.50
N PRO A 110 0.24 -1.66 10.85
CA PRO A 110 0.85 -0.47 11.42
C PRO A 110 0.31 -0.18 12.82
N GLN A 111 1.23 -0.08 13.78
CA GLN A 111 0.91 0.29 15.15
C GLN A 111 1.29 1.75 15.39
N PHE A 112 0.37 2.48 16.02
CA PHE A 112 0.54 3.89 16.35
C PHE A 112 0.42 4.04 17.85
N GLU A 113 1.55 4.37 18.50
CA GLU A 113 1.59 4.65 19.95
C GLU A 113 0.83 5.94 20.28
N VAL A 114 0.92 6.92 19.38
CA VAL A 114 0.21 8.18 19.45
C VAL A 114 -0.73 8.26 18.26
N ARG A 115 -2.02 8.50 18.54
CA ARG A 115 -3.06 8.71 17.53
C ARG A 115 -3.40 10.19 17.50
N ASN A 116 -2.77 10.92 16.60
CA ASN A 116 -3.08 12.33 16.40
C ASN A 116 -4.38 12.47 15.59
N GLU A 117 -5.18 13.47 15.92
CA GLU A 117 -6.29 13.84 15.05
C GLU A 117 -5.75 14.40 13.74
N ILE A 118 -6.29 13.93 12.62
CA ILE A 118 -5.94 14.43 11.28
C ILE A 118 -7.15 15.16 10.74
N VAL A 119 -7.20 16.47 10.96
CA VAL A 119 -8.32 17.35 10.64
C VAL A 119 -7.89 18.40 9.63
N GLY A 120 -8.78 18.74 8.70
CA GLY A 120 -8.63 19.85 7.77
C GLY A 120 -8.22 19.41 6.37
N VAL A 121 -7.72 20.37 5.60
CA VAL A 121 -7.43 20.25 4.16
C VAL A 121 -6.11 20.95 3.88
N GLY A 122 -5.15 20.23 3.30
CA GLY A 122 -3.82 20.77 3.03
C GLY A 122 -2.83 19.70 2.58
N GLU A 123 -1.65 20.14 2.14
CA GLU A 123 -0.55 19.25 1.76
C GLU A 123 -0.17 18.33 2.94
N GLU A 124 -0.02 18.88 4.14
CA GLU A 124 0.33 18.13 5.34
C GLU A 124 -0.66 17.00 5.68
N GLN A 125 -1.95 17.21 5.39
CA GLN A 125 -2.96 16.17 5.54
C GLN A 125 -2.85 15.14 4.40
N LEU A 126 -2.66 15.56 3.15
CA LEU A 126 -2.57 14.63 2.01
C LEU A 126 -1.39 13.68 2.13
N VAL A 127 -0.21 14.20 2.49
CA VAL A 127 1.04 13.43 2.63
C VAL A 127 1.37 13.13 4.10
N ASN A 128 0.35 13.03 4.95
CA ASN A 128 0.55 12.75 6.36
C ASN A 128 1.36 11.45 6.53
N PRO A 129 2.44 11.43 7.34
CA PRO A 129 3.28 10.23 7.49
C PRO A 129 2.51 8.98 7.97
N THR A 130 1.41 9.18 8.70
CA THR A 130 0.50 8.10 9.09
C THR A 130 -0.13 7.44 7.87
N TYR A 131 -0.56 8.23 6.88
CA TYR A 131 -1.12 7.72 5.63
C TYR A 131 -0.04 7.05 4.79
N GLU A 132 1.15 7.64 4.66
CA GLU A 132 2.27 7.05 3.90
C GLU A 132 2.68 5.68 4.45
N ARG A 133 2.74 5.55 5.78
CA ARG A 133 3.00 4.26 6.45
C ARG A 133 1.97 3.20 6.09
N TRP A 134 0.69 3.58 6.00
CA TRP A 134 -0.36 2.65 5.57
C TRP A 134 -0.24 2.30 4.10
N GLN A 135 0.03 3.27 3.22
CA GLN A 135 0.17 3.00 1.79
C GLN A 135 1.38 2.10 1.51
N ASP A 136 2.50 2.30 2.23
CA ASP A 136 3.66 1.40 2.22
C ASP A 136 3.28 -0.01 2.67
N PHE A 137 2.63 -0.15 3.83
CA PHE A 137 2.13 -1.44 4.31
C PHE A 137 1.20 -2.13 3.31
N ILE A 138 0.27 -1.38 2.70
CA ILE A 138 -0.70 -1.91 1.74
C ILE A 138 0.02 -2.42 0.49
N CYS A 139 1.07 -1.75 0.03
CA CYS A 139 1.81 -2.14 -1.17
C CYS A 139 2.84 -3.25 -0.91
N ASN A 140 3.37 -3.36 0.30
CA ASN A 140 4.51 -4.24 0.59
C ASN A 140 4.18 -5.46 1.46
N ARG A 141 3.09 -5.43 2.23
CA ARG A 141 2.80 -6.45 3.26
C ARG A 141 1.37 -6.98 3.24
N TYR A 142 0.39 -6.12 2.98
CA TYR A 142 -1.00 -6.53 2.82
C TYR A 142 -1.11 -7.51 1.63
N LYS A 143 -2.00 -8.50 1.77
CA LYS A 143 -2.38 -9.40 0.68
C LYS A 143 -3.87 -9.24 0.42
N SER A 144 -4.22 -8.87 -0.81
CA SER A 144 -5.61 -8.92 -1.27
C SER A 144 -6.14 -10.35 -1.18
N PRO A 145 -7.43 -10.54 -0.85
CA PRO A 145 -8.01 -11.89 -0.80
C PRO A 145 -7.96 -12.57 -2.17
N GLU A 146 -7.33 -13.75 -2.25
CA GLU A 146 -7.03 -14.45 -3.51
C GLU A 146 -8.30 -14.89 -4.23
N GLU A 147 -9.38 -15.15 -3.49
CA GLU A 147 -10.69 -15.51 -4.01
C GLU A 147 -11.43 -14.35 -4.70
N ARG A 148 -10.98 -13.10 -4.48
CA ARG A 148 -11.61 -11.91 -5.04
C ARG A 148 -10.92 -11.47 -6.33
N THR A 149 -11.36 -12.04 -7.45
CA THR A 149 -10.74 -11.78 -8.76
C THR A 149 -11.14 -10.46 -9.41
N THR A 150 -12.15 -9.76 -8.88
CA THR A 150 -12.62 -8.47 -9.39
C THR A 150 -12.46 -7.38 -8.35
N VAL A 151 -11.90 -6.22 -8.70
CA VAL A 151 -11.86 -5.04 -7.81
C VAL A 151 -12.94 -4.04 -8.20
N LEU A 152 -13.62 -3.49 -7.20
CA LEU A 152 -14.54 -2.36 -7.32
C LEU A 152 -14.02 -1.21 -6.47
N PHE A 153 -13.51 -0.17 -7.14
CA PHE A 153 -13.09 1.07 -6.51
C PHE A 153 -14.31 1.95 -6.20
N VAL A 154 -14.41 2.43 -4.97
CA VAL A 154 -15.54 3.25 -4.49
C VAL A 154 -15.04 4.48 -3.74
N PRO A 155 -15.81 5.58 -3.70
CA PRO A 155 -15.45 6.75 -2.92
C PRO A 155 -15.57 6.49 -1.42
N CYS A 156 -14.92 7.36 -0.64
CA CYS A 156 -15.11 7.40 0.80
C CYS A 156 -16.56 7.73 1.22
N SER A 157 -16.81 7.57 2.51
CA SER A 157 -18.00 8.09 3.17
C SER A 157 -17.63 9.10 4.24
N TYR A 158 -18.52 10.07 4.48
CA TYR A 158 -18.41 10.98 5.61
C TYR A 158 -18.40 10.22 6.94
N THR A 159 -19.31 9.25 7.10
CA THR A 159 -19.33 8.37 8.27
C THR A 159 -18.18 7.37 8.20
N LYS A 160 -17.40 7.30 9.28
CA LYS A 160 -16.27 6.38 9.43
C LYS A 160 -16.52 5.43 10.61
N PRO A 161 -16.02 4.18 10.57
CA PRO A 161 -15.44 3.48 9.41
C PRO A 161 -16.37 3.48 8.19
N TYR A 162 -15.81 3.52 6.98
CA TYR A 162 -16.57 3.76 5.74
C TYR A 162 -17.74 2.80 5.55
N ALA A 163 -17.57 1.54 5.97
CA ALA A 163 -18.60 0.52 5.92
C ALA A 163 -19.91 0.93 6.62
N ASN A 164 -19.84 1.81 7.62
CA ASN A 164 -21.01 2.28 8.35
C ASN A 164 -21.75 3.43 7.65
N GLY A 165 -21.19 4.02 6.59
CA GLY A 165 -21.83 5.10 5.84
C GLY A 165 -23.02 4.66 4.98
N GLN A 166 -23.97 5.58 4.75
CA GLN A 166 -25.19 5.30 3.97
C GLN A 166 -24.86 4.78 2.56
N LEU A 167 -23.93 5.43 1.86
CA LEU A 167 -23.48 5.02 0.53
C LEU A 167 -22.93 3.59 0.54
N HIS A 168 -22.04 3.28 1.49
CA HIS A 168 -21.43 1.94 1.59
C HIS A 168 -22.44 0.86 1.97
N ARG A 169 -23.45 1.19 2.80
CA ARG A 169 -24.57 0.27 3.05
C ARG A 169 -25.37 -0.01 1.77
N ALA A 170 -25.65 1.01 0.96
CA ALA A 170 -26.35 0.86 -0.30
C ALA A 170 -25.55 0.06 -1.33
N ILE A 171 -24.25 0.32 -1.47
CA ILE A 171 -23.34 -0.47 -2.32
C ILE A 171 -23.35 -1.93 -1.87
N ARG A 172 -23.19 -2.22 -0.57
CA ARG A 172 -23.25 -3.61 -0.08
C ARG A 172 -24.59 -4.27 -0.33
N ALA A 173 -25.71 -3.59 -0.10
CA ALA A 173 -27.03 -4.14 -0.42
C ALA A 173 -27.17 -4.47 -1.91
N THR A 174 -26.55 -3.67 -2.77
CA THR A 174 -26.51 -3.91 -4.22
C THR A 174 -25.65 -5.13 -4.56
N LEU A 175 -24.46 -5.24 -3.94
CA LEU A 175 -23.58 -6.40 -4.09
C LEU A 175 -24.24 -7.70 -3.61
N GLU A 176 -24.99 -7.66 -2.52
CA GLU A 176 -25.75 -8.82 -2.02
C GLU A 176 -26.77 -9.36 -3.05
N ALA A 177 -27.20 -8.52 -4.00
CA ALA A 177 -28.18 -8.88 -5.03
C ALA A 177 -27.55 -9.40 -6.33
N VAL A 178 -26.21 -9.43 -6.48
CA VAL A 178 -25.54 -9.93 -7.68
C VAL A 178 -24.91 -11.31 -7.47
N PRO A 179 -24.96 -12.21 -8.47
CA PRO A 179 -24.21 -13.46 -8.41
C PRO A 179 -22.71 -13.15 -8.38
N ASN A 180 -21.93 -13.99 -7.69
CA ASN A 180 -20.47 -13.82 -7.51
C ASN A 180 -20.03 -12.61 -6.68
N LYS A 181 -20.90 -12.05 -5.83
CA LYS A 181 -20.51 -10.98 -4.87
C LYS A 181 -19.23 -11.28 -4.09
N ASP A 182 -18.98 -12.55 -3.77
CA ASP A 182 -17.82 -12.99 -2.99
C ASP A 182 -16.51 -12.88 -3.77
N LYS A 183 -16.58 -12.74 -5.11
CA LYS A 183 -15.42 -12.46 -5.97
C LYS A 183 -15.06 -10.97 -6.05
N ILE A 184 -15.89 -10.09 -5.49
CA ILE A 184 -15.72 -8.63 -5.60
C ILE A 184 -14.96 -8.11 -4.37
N HIS A 185 -13.83 -7.48 -4.61
CA HIS A 185 -13.06 -6.75 -3.62
C HIS A 185 -13.39 -5.26 -3.65
N LEU A 186 -13.92 -4.76 -2.54
CA LEU A 186 -14.14 -3.34 -2.33
C LEU A 186 -12.86 -2.63 -1.89
N VAL A 187 -12.46 -1.62 -2.65
CA VAL A 187 -11.31 -0.75 -2.34
C VAL A 187 -11.77 0.70 -2.35
N VAL A 188 -11.56 1.40 -1.24
CA VAL A 188 -11.96 2.80 -1.07
C VAL A 188 -10.84 3.72 -1.55
N ILE A 189 -11.18 4.76 -2.31
CA ILE A 189 -10.27 5.86 -2.64
C ILE A 189 -10.68 7.09 -1.83
N SER A 190 -9.72 7.67 -1.10
CA SER A 190 -9.94 8.85 -0.27
C SER A 190 -8.64 9.61 -0.01
N SER A 191 -8.68 10.71 0.77
CA SER A 191 -7.49 11.49 1.12
C SER A 191 -6.39 10.72 1.84
N PRO A 192 -6.68 9.71 2.68
CA PRO A 192 -5.65 8.81 3.18
C PRO A 192 -5.03 7.86 2.13
N GLY A 193 -5.60 7.77 0.92
CA GLY A 193 -5.08 6.97 -0.19
C GLY A 193 -6.02 5.85 -0.66
N VAL A 194 -5.42 4.72 -1.07
CA VAL A 194 -6.10 3.52 -1.56
C VAL A 194 -6.24 2.53 -0.42
N ILE A 195 -7.48 2.15 -0.07
CA ILE A 195 -7.78 1.50 1.21
C ILE A 195 -8.70 0.29 0.98
N PRO A 196 -8.18 -0.96 1.00
CA PRO A 196 -9.02 -2.15 1.09
C PRO A 196 -10.04 -2.05 2.23
N ILE A 197 -11.30 -2.39 1.97
CA ILE A 197 -12.41 -2.08 2.90
C ILE A 197 -12.22 -2.69 4.29
N GLU A 198 -11.62 -3.87 4.40
CA GLU A 198 -11.31 -4.52 5.68
C GLU A 198 -10.32 -3.74 6.56
N LEU A 199 -9.54 -2.83 5.96
CA LEU A 199 -8.62 -1.96 6.70
C LEU A 199 -9.29 -0.69 7.21
N SER A 200 -10.51 -0.37 6.77
CA SER A 200 -11.19 0.90 7.11
C SER A 200 -11.51 1.08 8.60
N TYR A 201 -11.41 0.02 9.40
CA TYR A 201 -11.64 0.03 10.85
C TYR A 201 -10.40 0.40 11.66
N TYR A 202 -9.24 0.58 11.02
CA TYR A 202 -8.01 0.95 11.70
C TYR A 202 -7.74 2.45 11.62
N TYR A 203 -7.14 2.98 12.69
CA TYR A 203 -6.60 4.33 12.69
C TYR A 203 -5.58 4.50 11.55
N PRO A 204 -5.65 5.58 10.75
CA PRO A 204 -6.52 6.76 10.91
C PRO A 204 -7.81 6.73 10.07
N PHE A 205 -8.08 5.67 9.33
CA PHE A 205 -9.20 5.60 8.38
C PHE A 205 -10.57 5.67 9.07
N ASP A 206 -10.65 5.22 10.31
CA ASP A 206 -11.85 5.26 11.14
C ASP A 206 -12.14 6.64 11.74
N SER A 207 -11.19 7.59 11.72
CA SER A 207 -11.30 8.79 12.55
C SER A 207 -10.75 10.11 11.96
N TYR A 208 -10.15 10.13 10.76
CA TYR A 208 -9.73 11.42 10.15
C TYR A 208 -10.94 12.34 9.87
N ASP A 209 -10.72 13.63 9.67
CA ASP A 209 -11.74 14.60 9.22
C ASP A 209 -11.21 15.46 8.08
N TRP A 210 -11.54 15.07 6.85
CA TRP A 210 -11.26 15.87 5.66
C TRP A 210 -12.50 16.69 5.35
N GLN A 211 -12.32 18.00 5.11
CA GLN A 211 -13.40 18.99 5.03
C GLN A 211 -13.54 19.52 3.60
N PRO A 212 -14.34 18.89 2.71
CA PRO A 212 -14.30 19.18 1.27
C PRO A 212 -14.63 20.64 0.91
N TRP A 213 -15.37 21.36 1.76
CA TRP A 213 -15.69 22.78 1.58
C TRP A 213 -14.49 23.74 1.73
N LEU A 214 -13.37 23.26 2.27
CA LEU A 214 -12.11 24.02 2.35
C LEU A 214 -11.16 23.74 1.19
N GLU A 215 -11.55 22.86 0.25
CA GLU A 215 -10.72 22.52 -0.90
C GLU A 215 -10.53 23.71 -1.83
N THR A 216 -9.28 23.97 -2.18
CA THR A 216 -8.92 24.89 -3.26
C THR A 216 -8.63 24.10 -4.54
N PRO A 217 -8.69 24.72 -5.73
CA PRO A 217 -8.27 24.07 -6.97
C PRO A 217 -6.85 23.50 -6.91
N ALA A 218 -5.94 24.17 -6.19
CA ALA A 218 -4.57 23.70 -6.00
C ALA A 218 -4.52 22.40 -5.18
N ILE A 219 -5.30 22.32 -4.09
CA ILE A 219 -5.39 21.10 -3.28
C ILE A 219 -6.07 19.97 -4.05
N LYS A 220 -7.14 20.23 -4.79
CA LYS A 220 -7.80 19.21 -5.64
C LYS A 220 -6.82 18.62 -6.66
N LYS A 221 -6.05 19.46 -7.34
CA LYS A 221 -5.00 19.02 -8.26
C LYS A 221 -3.97 18.15 -7.53
N ARG A 222 -3.51 18.60 -6.37
CA ARG A 222 -2.52 17.88 -5.57
C ARG A 222 -3.03 16.54 -5.04
N TYR A 223 -4.29 16.48 -4.60
CA TYR A 223 -4.97 15.24 -4.25
C TYR A 223 -4.97 14.25 -5.41
N THR A 224 -5.30 14.69 -6.62
CA THR A 224 -5.28 13.84 -7.83
C THR A 224 -3.88 13.28 -8.08
N GLU A 225 -2.84 14.11 -7.99
CA GLU A 225 -1.44 13.69 -8.17
C GLU A 225 -1.01 12.63 -7.15
N VAL A 226 -1.21 12.90 -5.86
CA VAL A 226 -0.84 11.98 -4.76
C VAL A 226 -1.62 10.67 -4.87
N THR A 227 -2.93 10.75 -5.12
CA THR A 227 -3.80 9.57 -5.24
C THR A 227 -3.41 8.74 -6.46
N LYS A 228 -3.08 9.36 -7.60
CA LYS A 228 -2.64 8.64 -8.81
C LYS A 228 -1.39 7.80 -8.55
N GLU A 229 -0.39 8.35 -7.87
CA GLU A 229 0.84 7.60 -7.58
C GLU A 229 0.59 6.45 -6.59
N ARG A 230 -0.23 6.67 -5.56
CA ARG A 230 -0.67 5.60 -4.64
C ARG A 230 -1.43 4.49 -5.36
N LEU A 231 -2.32 4.86 -6.29
CA LEU A 231 -3.04 3.91 -7.14
C LEU A 231 -2.11 3.11 -8.04
N LYS A 232 -1.12 3.74 -8.66
CA LYS A 232 -0.12 3.03 -9.48
C LYS A 232 0.65 2.01 -8.65
N ASN A 233 1.06 2.36 -7.44
CA ASN A 233 1.75 1.44 -6.55
C ASN A 233 0.83 0.27 -6.14
N TYR A 234 -0.41 0.58 -5.76
CA TYR A 234 -1.41 -0.43 -5.43
C TYR A 234 -1.67 -1.40 -6.60
N LEU A 235 -1.93 -0.89 -7.80
CA LEU A 235 -2.26 -1.66 -9.00
C LEU A 235 -1.05 -2.45 -9.55
N ARG A 236 0.18 -2.05 -9.24
CA ARG A 236 1.38 -2.84 -9.55
C ARG A 236 1.50 -4.07 -8.65
N THR A 237 1.18 -3.92 -7.37
CA THR A 237 1.23 -5.02 -6.39
C THR A 237 0.02 -5.94 -6.48
N HIS A 238 -1.19 -5.39 -6.50
CA HIS A 238 -2.45 -6.13 -6.37
C HIS A 238 -3.09 -6.28 -7.75
N LYS A 239 -3.04 -7.50 -8.29
CA LYS A 239 -3.58 -7.84 -9.60
C LYS A 239 -4.95 -8.48 -9.47
N TYR A 240 -5.87 -7.98 -10.27
CA TYR A 240 -7.22 -8.50 -10.46
C TYR A 240 -7.42 -8.88 -11.91
N GLU A 241 -8.38 -9.76 -12.18
CA GLU A 241 -8.82 -10.09 -13.53
C GLU A 241 -9.64 -8.95 -14.13
N ASN A 242 -10.48 -8.30 -13.31
CA ASN A 242 -11.37 -7.22 -13.76
C ASN A 242 -11.31 -6.02 -12.82
N TYR A 243 -11.39 -4.82 -13.40
CA TYR A 243 -11.28 -3.55 -12.68
C TYR A 243 -12.51 -2.69 -12.94
N TYR A 244 -13.21 -2.32 -11.87
CA TYR A 244 -14.42 -1.49 -11.91
C TYR A 244 -14.29 -0.27 -11.00
N CYS A 245 -15.03 0.78 -11.31
CA CYS A 245 -15.12 1.95 -10.46
C CYS A 245 -16.54 2.51 -10.37
N TYR A 246 -16.90 3.01 -9.19
CA TYR A 246 -18.20 3.60 -8.89
C TYR A 246 -18.03 5.05 -8.39
N PHE A 247 -17.75 5.96 -9.32
CA PHE A 247 -17.53 7.38 -9.04
C PHE A 247 -18.30 8.25 -10.02
N LEU A 248 -18.52 9.51 -9.65
CA LEU A 248 -18.95 10.54 -10.59
C LEU A 248 -17.78 10.91 -11.52
N SER A 249 -18.09 11.26 -12.77
CA SER A 249 -17.10 11.57 -13.80
C SER A 249 -16.25 12.81 -13.51
N ASP A 250 -16.75 13.73 -12.68
CA ASP A 250 -16.06 14.96 -12.27
C ASP A 250 -15.25 14.79 -10.97
N ALA A 251 -15.27 13.61 -10.34
CA ALA A 251 -14.53 13.37 -9.10
C ALA A 251 -13.02 13.29 -9.35
N GLU A 252 -12.24 13.94 -8.49
CA GLU A 252 -10.77 13.90 -8.53
C GLU A 252 -10.24 12.46 -8.34
N SER A 253 -10.92 11.65 -7.53
CA SER A 253 -10.59 10.24 -7.30
C SER A 253 -10.75 9.40 -8.57
N TYR A 254 -11.81 9.66 -9.35
CA TYR A 254 -12.03 9.01 -10.64
C TYR A 254 -10.96 9.41 -11.64
N THR A 255 -10.66 10.71 -11.72
CA THR A 255 -9.60 11.24 -12.60
C THR A 255 -8.26 10.59 -12.29
N ALA A 256 -7.88 10.48 -11.01
CA ALA A 256 -6.65 9.83 -10.58
C ALA A 256 -6.61 8.33 -10.95
N LEU A 257 -7.72 7.61 -10.71
CA LEU A 257 -7.85 6.19 -11.03
C LEU A 257 -7.75 5.93 -12.53
N LYS A 258 -8.47 6.72 -13.34
CA LYS A 258 -8.45 6.61 -14.80
C LYS A 258 -7.05 6.82 -15.35
N GLN A 259 -6.37 7.89 -14.94
CA GLN A 259 -5.00 8.17 -15.37
C GLN A 259 -4.02 7.07 -14.95
N ALA A 260 -4.14 6.54 -13.72
CA ALA A 260 -3.31 5.44 -13.25
C ALA A 260 -3.52 4.15 -14.09
N CYS A 261 -4.77 3.82 -14.39
CA CYS A 261 -5.10 2.66 -15.23
C CYS A 261 -4.59 2.85 -16.67
N GLU A 262 -4.77 4.02 -17.28
CA GLU A 262 -4.27 4.36 -18.62
C GLU A 262 -2.74 4.21 -18.70
N GLU A 263 -2.00 4.76 -17.73
CA GLU A 263 -0.53 4.64 -17.68
C GLU A 263 -0.05 3.19 -17.50
N LEU A 264 -0.88 2.31 -16.92
CA LEU A 264 -0.56 0.90 -16.69
C LEU A 264 -1.16 -0.05 -17.73
N GLY A 265 -1.92 0.46 -18.72
CA GLY A 265 -2.61 -0.36 -19.72
C GLY A 265 -3.71 -1.24 -19.12
N ILE A 266 -4.35 -0.79 -18.04
CA ILE A 266 -5.45 -1.50 -17.37
C ILE A 266 -6.78 -0.98 -17.91
N GLU A 267 -7.64 -1.89 -18.37
CA GLU A 267 -9.01 -1.57 -18.76
C GLU A 267 -9.88 -1.33 -17.51
N LEU A 268 -10.36 -0.10 -17.35
CA LEU A 268 -11.22 0.31 -16.24
C LEU A 268 -12.67 0.40 -16.70
N ASN A 269 -13.56 -0.31 -16.00
CA ASN A 269 -14.99 -0.36 -16.31
C ASN A 269 -15.78 0.56 -15.37
N GLU A 270 -16.59 1.44 -15.93
CA GLU A 270 -17.37 2.41 -15.16
C GLU A 270 -18.76 1.85 -14.80
N CYS A 271 -19.12 1.92 -13.52
CA CYS A 271 -20.40 1.43 -13.00
C CYS A 271 -21.48 2.51 -12.86
N VAL A 272 -21.22 3.73 -13.34
CA VAL A 272 -22.06 4.91 -13.19
C VAL A 272 -22.23 5.50 -14.59
N ARG A 273 -23.47 5.60 -15.11
CA ARG A 273 -23.70 6.32 -16.38
C ARG A 273 -23.62 7.84 -16.15
N SER A 274 -23.70 8.66 -17.20
CA SER A 274 -23.58 10.11 -17.04
C SER A 274 -24.66 10.71 -16.11
N HIS A 275 -24.26 11.46 -15.07
CA HIS A 275 -25.16 12.18 -14.16
C HIS A 275 -25.27 13.66 -14.51
N ALA A 276 -26.40 14.26 -14.15
CA ALA A 276 -26.54 15.71 -14.18
C ALA A 276 -25.65 16.37 -13.11
N PRO A 277 -24.91 17.44 -13.43
CA PRO A 277 -24.09 18.14 -12.46
C PRO A 277 -24.91 18.65 -11.26
N GLY A 278 -24.41 18.45 -10.03
CA GLY A 278 -24.96 19.06 -8.82
C GLY A 278 -26.06 18.27 -8.09
N GLU A 279 -26.36 17.03 -8.50
CA GLU A 279 -27.32 16.18 -7.79
C GLU A 279 -26.77 15.73 -6.43
N ARG A 280 -27.50 16.03 -5.35
CA ARG A 280 -27.12 15.59 -4.00
C ARG A 280 -27.23 14.08 -3.88
N ASN A 281 -26.20 13.43 -3.31
CA ASN A 281 -26.16 11.98 -3.13
C ASN A 281 -26.34 11.19 -4.44
N ALA A 282 -25.86 11.70 -5.57
CA ALA A 282 -25.98 11.05 -6.87
C ALA A 282 -25.63 9.55 -6.80
N LEU A 283 -24.49 9.19 -6.20
CA LEU A 283 -24.07 7.79 -6.06
C LEU A 283 -24.91 6.92 -5.11
N ALA A 284 -25.78 7.49 -4.29
CA ALA A 284 -26.71 6.75 -3.45
C ALA A 284 -28.15 6.78 -3.99
N ASN A 285 -28.40 7.44 -5.13
CA ASN A 285 -29.71 7.43 -5.76
C ASN A 285 -30.01 6.04 -6.39
N PRO A 286 -31.29 5.67 -6.53
CA PRO A 286 -31.65 4.35 -7.05
C PRO A 286 -31.13 4.07 -8.48
N GLU A 287 -31.05 5.08 -9.33
CA GLU A 287 -30.60 4.95 -10.72
C GLU A 287 -29.12 4.53 -10.79
N SER A 288 -28.24 5.20 -10.03
CA SER A 288 -26.82 4.85 -9.96
C SER A 288 -26.60 3.46 -9.37
N LEU A 289 -27.40 3.08 -8.37
CA LEU A 289 -27.31 1.75 -7.78
C LEU A 289 -27.78 0.66 -8.76
N GLU A 290 -28.77 0.96 -9.61
CA GLU A 290 -29.18 0.05 -10.68
C GLU A 290 -28.13 -0.02 -11.80
N ASP A 291 -27.46 1.08 -12.14
CA ASP A 291 -26.31 1.06 -13.06
C ASP A 291 -25.16 0.18 -12.51
N LEU A 292 -24.85 0.32 -11.22
CA LEU A 292 -23.88 -0.53 -10.54
C LEU A 292 -24.29 -1.99 -10.63
N LYS A 293 -25.52 -2.30 -10.25
CA LYS A 293 -26.06 -3.66 -10.30
C LYS A 293 -26.01 -4.24 -11.72
N GLY A 294 -26.50 -3.49 -12.70
CA GLY A 294 -26.55 -3.91 -14.10
C GLY A 294 -25.15 -4.16 -14.68
N THR A 295 -24.18 -3.31 -14.34
CA THR A 295 -22.78 -3.50 -14.74
C THR A 295 -22.20 -4.77 -14.12
N LEU A 296 -22.44 -4.99 -12.83
CA LEU A 296 -21.95 -6.18 -12.12
C LEU A 296 -22.65 -7.48 -12.57
N LEU A 297 -23.92 -7.43 -12.96
CA LEU A 297 -24.65 -8.60 -13.46
C LEU A 297 -24.08 -9.11 -14.79
N LYS A 298 -23.62 -8.22 -15.67
CA LYS A 298 -22.93 -8.61 -16.92
C LYS A 298 -21.67 -9.44 -16.67
N ILE A 299 -20.97 -9.19 -15.55
CA ILE A 299 -19.77 -9.95 -15.14
C ILE A 299 -20.10 -11.39 -14.81
N SER A 300 -21.26 -11.61 -14.20
CA SER A 300 -21.67 -12.94 -13.73
C SER A 300 -22.13 -13.88 -14.84
N GLY A 301 -22.17 -13.43 -16.10
CA GLY A 301 -22.80 -14.16 -17.21
C GLY A 301 -24.31 -14.33 -17.02
N ALA A 302 -24.93 -13.56 -16.12
CA ALA A 302 -26.35 -13.64 -15.80
C ALA A 302 -27.24 -12.82 -16.76
N ILE A 303 -26.64 -11.98 -17.59
CA ILE A 303 -27.33 -11.20 -18.63
C ILE A 303 -26.46 -11.26 -19.89
N ASP A 304 -26.81 -12.14 -20.82
CA ASP A 304 -26.38 -12.04 -22.22
C ASP A 304 -27.17 -10.90 -22.88
N VAL A 305 -26.47 -10.01 -23.58
CA VAL A 305 -27.08 -9.05 -24.53
C VAL A 305 -26.85 -9.58 -25.93
#